data_AF-A0A328BR85-F1
#
_entry.id   AF-A0A328BR85-F1
#
_cell.length_a   1.000
_cell.length_b   1.000
_cell.length_c   1.000
_cell.angle_alpha   90.00
_cell.angle_beta   90.00
_cell.angle_gamma   90.00
#
_symmetry.space_group_name_H-M   'P 1'
#
loop_
_entity.id
_entity.type
_entity.pdbx_description
1 polymer ?
#
loop_
_entity_poly.entity_id
_entity_poly.type
_entity_poly.pdbx_seq_one_letter_code
_entity_poly.pdbx_strand_id
1 'polypeptide(L)' 'MLIWAASVLLLWYTLRQYRAARPQRRPVQRTFVILALAWIVLLGIWVIFPLVASWVGEYLLRKP' A
#
# COMPACT_ATOMS: atom_id res chain seq x y z
N MET A 1 -23.12 34.48 11.78
CA MET A 1 -22.24 34.94 10.67
C MET A 1 -20.76 34.58 10.88
N LEU A 2 -20.20 34.75 12.08
CA LEU A 2 -18.79 34.42 12.38
C LEU A 2 -18.39 32.96 12.12
N ILE A 3 -19.30 32.01 12.38
CA ILE A 3 -19.05 30.56 12.17
C ILE A 3 -18.81 30.25 10.69
N TRP A 4 -19.60 30.84 9.79
CA TRP A 4 -19.44 30.68 8.34
C TRP A 4 -18.12 31.25 7.85
N ALA A 5 -17.74 32.44 8.34
CA ALA A 5 -16.45 33.05 8.01
C ALA A 5 -15.28 32.19 8.51
N ALA A 6 -15.36 31.64 9.73
CA ALA A 6 -14.34 30.75 10.28
C ALA A 6 -14.22 29.44 9.50
N SER A 7 -15.34 28.85 9.07
CA SER A 7 -15.35 27.65 8.23
C SER A 7 -14.72 27.89 6.86
N VAL A 8 -15.01 29.03 6.21
CA VAL A 8 -14.40 29.40 4.93
C VAL A 8 -12.89 29.64 5.10
N LEU A 9 -12.48 30.27 6.20
CA LEU A 9 -11.06 30.49 6.51
C LEU A 9 -10.32 29.16 6.72
N LEU A 10 -10.92 28.23 7.46
CA LEU A 10 -10.39 26.88 7.69
C LEU A 10 -10.27 26.09 6.39
N LEU A 11 -11.28 26.17 5.53
CA LEU A 11 -11.29 25.50 4.23
C LEU A 11 -10.20 26.06 3.30
N TRP A 12 -10.05 27.38 3.27
CA TRP A 12 -8.97 28.04 2.54
C TRP A 12 -7.59 27.63 3.07
N TYR A 13 -7.44 27.59 4.39
CA TYR A 13 -6.19 27.21 5.04
C TYR A 13 -5.80 25.76 4.75
N THR A 14 -6.76 24.83 4.84
CA THR A 14 -6.55 23.42 4.49
C THR A 14 -6.25 23.23 3.01
N LEU A 15 -6.95 23.93 2.10
CA LEU A 15 -6.63 23.89 0.66
C LEU A 15 -5.24 24.43 0.36
N ARG A 16 -4.83 25.50 1.04
CA ARG A 16 -3.48 26.07 0.92
C ARG A 16 -2.42 25.09 1.42
N GLN A 17 -2.65 24.46 2.58
CA GLN A 17 -1.77 23.41 3.10
C GLN A 17 -1.72 22.20 2.17
N TYR A 18 -2.84 21.77 1.59
CA TYR A 18 -2.89 20.65 0.67
C TYR A 18 -2.11 20.92 -0.62
N ARG A 19 -2.19 22.16 -1.15
CA ARG A 19 -1.37 22.59 -2.28
C ARG A 19 0.11 22.69 -1.90
N ALA A 20 0.42 23.22 -0.71
CA ALA A 20 1.79 23.33 -0.19
C ALA A 20 2.40 21.97 0.21
N ALA A 21 1.60 20.96 0.52
CA ALA A 21 2.00 19.60 0.86
C ALA A 21 2.17 18.69 -0.37
N ARG A 22 1.84 19.17 -1.59
CA ARG A 22 2.14 18.45 -2.85
C ARG A 22 3.61 18.02 -3.00
N PRO A 23 4.64 18.75 -2.53
CA PRO A 23 6.03 18.29 -2.60
C PRO A 23 6.30 17.07 -1.71
N GLN A 24 5.61 16.94 -0.56
CA GLN A 24 5.79 15.86 0.42
C GLN A 24 5.02 14.57 0.08
N ARG A 25 4.08 14.62 -0.87
CA ARG A 25 3.37 13.41 -1.30
C ARG A 25 4.20 12.46 -2.13
N ARG A 26 5.21 12.95 -2.86
CA ARG A 26 6.08 12.10 -3.70
C ARG A 26 6.85 11.05 -2.90
N PRO A 27 7.52 11.36 -1.77
CA PRO A 27 8.19 10.33 -0.97
C PRO A 27 7.19 9.37 -0.31
N VAL A 28 6.07 9.86 0.23
CA VAL A 28 5.04 9.01 0.85
C VAL A 28 4.43 8.04 -0.18
N GLN A 29 4.15 8.51 -1.39
CA GLN A 29 3.65 7.69 -2.49
C GLN A 29 4.68 6.64 -2.92
N ARG A 30 5.98 6.98 -2.96
CA ARG A 30 7.05 6.00 -3.22
C ARG A 30 7.11 4.93 -2.14
N THR A 31 7.05 5.31 -0.86
CA THR A 31 7.02 4.36 0.25
C THR A 31 5.81 3.43 0.17
N PHE A 32 4.64 3.98 -0.18
CA PHE A 32 3.41 3.19 -0.33
C PHE A 32 3.50 2.22 -1.52
N VAL A 33 4.09 2.63 -2.64
CA VAL A 33 4.33 1.78 -3.81
C VAL A 33 5.33 0.66 -3.47
N ILE A 34 6.43 0.97 -2.77
CA ILE A 34 7.41 -0.04 -2.34
C ILE A 34 6.74 -1.05 -1.39
N LEU A 35 5.94 -0.57 -0.44
CA LEU A 35 5.21 -1.42 0.50
C LEU A 35 4.20 -2.31 -0.22
N ALA A 36 3.47 -1.77 -1.20
CA ALA A 36 2.55 -2.54 -2.03
C ALA A 36 3.29 -3.62 -2.84
N LEU A 37 4.45 -3.29 -3.41
CA LEU A 37 5.28 -4.25 -4.15
C LEU A 37 5.78 -5.38 -3.25
N ALA A 38 6.26 -5.05 -2.04
CA ALA A 38 6.67 -6.04 -1.05
C ALA A 38 5.51 -6.95 -0.66
N TRP A 39 4.30 -6.40 -0.50
CA TRP A 39 3.10 -7.16 -0.22
C TRP A 39 2.75 -8.14 -1.36
N ILE A 40 2.80 -7.70 -2.61
CA ILE A 40 2.54 -8.55 -3.77
C ILE A 40 3.55 -9.72 -3.83
N VAL A 41 4.83 -9.45 -3.60
CA VAL A 41 5.87 -10.49 -3.55
C VAL A 41 5.58 -11.50 -2.44
N LEU A 42 5.21 -11.02 -1.24
CA LEU A 42 4.87 -11.88 -0.12
C LEU A 42 3.67 -12.79 -0.42
N LEU A 43 2.61 -12.24 -1.04
CA LEU A 43 1.46 -13.03 -1.49
C LEU A 43 1.85 -14.05 -2.55
N GLY A 44 2.68 -13.67 -3.52
CA GLY A 44 3.20 -14.58 -4.54
C GLY A 44 3.94 -15.76 -3.91
N ILE A 45 4.84 -15.51 -2.96
CA ILE A 45 5.54 -16.55 -2.21
C ILE A 45 4.54 -17.42 -1.45
N TRP A 46 3.58 -16.82 -0.76
CA TRP A 46 2.59 -17.53 0.04
C TRP A 46 1.71 -18.48 -0.80
N VAL A 47 1.43 -18.11 -2.06
CA VAL A 47 0.68 -18.97 -2.99
C VAL A 47 1.58 -20.06 -3.60
N ILE A 48 2.80 -19.72 -4.01
CA ILE A 48 3.71 -20.66 -4.68
C ILE A 48 4.22 -21.73 -3.70
N PHE A 49 4.47 -21.36 -2.44
CA PHE A 49 5.01 -22.26 -1.42
C PHE A 49 4.19 -23.55 -1.23
N PRO A 50 2.86 -23.52 -0.97
CA PRO A 50 2.05 -24.73 -0.84
C PRO A 50 1.96 -25.53 -2.14
N LEU A 51 1.99 -24.87 -3.30
CA LEU A 51 2.02 -25.54 -4.62
C LEU A 51 3.30 -26.36 -4.80
N VAL A 52 4.46 -25.79 -4.46
CA VAL A 52 5.74 -26.51 -4.50
C VAL A 52 5.78 -27.61 -3.44
N ALA A 53 5.28 -27.35 -2.23
CA ALA A 53 5.20 -28.35 -1.17
C ALA A 53 4.32 -29.54 -1.57
N SER A 54 3.18 -29.28 -2.23
CA SER A 54 2.30 -30.32 -2.77
C SER A 54 3.01 -31.14 -3.86
N TRP A 55 3.69 -30.49 -4.80
CA TRP A 55 4.41 -31.17 -5.87
C TRP A 55 5.55 -32.05 -5.33
N VAL A 56 6.31 -31.55 -4.36
CA VAL A 56 7.36 -32.32 -3.67
C VAL A 56 6.77 -33.49 -2.89
N GLY A 57 5.64 -33.29 -2.22
CA GLY A 57 4.90 -34.35 -1.53
C GLY A 57 4.47 -35.48 -2.47
N GLU A 58 3.87 -35.14 -3.62
CA GLU A 58 3.49 -36.12 -4.63
C GLU A 58 4.69 -36.86 -5.23
N TYR A 59 5.80 -36.15 -5.45
CA TYR A 59 7.02 -36.75 -6.00
C TYR A 59 7.68 -37.72 -5.01
N LEU A 60 7.63 -37.41 -3.71
CA LEU A 60 8.13 -38.29 -2.64
C LEU A 60 7.20 -39.49 -2.41
N LEU A 61 5.88 -39.29 -2.46
CA LEU A 61 4.88 -40.35 -2.30
C LEU A 61 4.78 -41.30 -3.51
N ARG A 62 5.24 -40.86 -4.69
CA ARG A 62 5.32 -41.69 -5.90
C ARG A 62 6.55 -42.59 -5.98
N LYS A 63 7.51 -42.45 -5.06
CA LYS A 63 8.58 -43.45 -4.94
C LYS A 63 8.01 -44.68 -4.21
N PRO A 64 8.06 -45.88 -4.81
CA PRO A 64 7.70 -47.12 -4.12
C PRO A 64 8.64 -47.41 -2.95
#